data_AF-A0A894K0Q5-F1
#
_entry.id   AF-A0A894K0Q5-F1
#
_cell.length_a   1.000
_cell.length_b   1.000
_cell.length_c   1.000
_cell.angle_alpha   90.00
_cell.angle_beta   90.00
_cell.angle_gamma   90.00
#
_symmetry.space_group_name_H-M   'P 1'
#
loop_
_entity.id
_entity.type
_entity.pdbx_description
1 polymer ?
#
loop_
_entity_poly.entity_id
_entity_poly.type
_entity_poly.pdbx_seq_one_letter_code
_entity_poly.pdbx_strand_id
1 'polypeptide(L)'
;MPVITPIGLDPSHPFPRVLNKSLNFAVELEGRDAYGRSSDAAIVQAPRVLPRVIQLPRELGDSEYCFVFLSSILHEFVHELFAGMKVLGCYQFRVTRNSNLFVDEEAVKNLRTKIQGELPQRHFGDAVRLEVANNCSEAMTEFLLGHFNLTERDLYRVAGPVNLVRLMQVPDWVMRDNLKFKPFKPGTPKALQKSSNLFEAIRGGDILLHHPYQSFNPIIELLEQSATDPQVVAIKMTVYRTGTDSVLMQSLLRAAQNGKEVTVVVELMARFDEEANIGWATKLEEVGA
;
A
#
# COMPACT_ATOMS: atom_id res chain seq x y z
N MET A 1 -0.32 11.45 21.19
CA MET A 1 -1.06 10.67 22.20
C MET A 1 -2.50 10.31 21.85
N PRO A 2 -3.41 11.22 21.44
CA PRO A 2 -4.86 10.91 21.40
C PRO A 2 -5.30 9.85 20.37
N VAL A 3 -4.42 9.48 19.44
CA VAL A 3 -4.70 8.48 18.38
C VAL A 3 -4.00 7.15 18.62
N ILE A 4 -3.31 6.99 19.74
CA ILE A 4 -2.55 5.78 20.08
C ILE A 4 -3.16 5.16 21.32
N THR A 5 -3.59 3.92 21.19
CA THR A 5 -4.19 3.16 22.28
C THR A 5 -3.28 1.98 22.61
N PRO A 6 -2.71 1.92 23.83
CA PRO A 6 -1.98 0.74 24.28
C PRO A 6 -2.96 -0.40 24.57
N ILE A 7 -2.54 -1.63 24.31
CA ILE A 7 -3.29 -2.84 24.62
C ILE A 7 -2.43 -3.67 25.56
N GLY A 8 -2.76 -3.63 26.85
CA GLY A 8 -2.14 -4.50 27.86
C GLY A 8 -2.48 -5.96 27.57
N LEU A 9 -1.49 -6.84 27.74
CA LEU A 9 -1.64 -8.27 27.55
C LEU A 9 -1.89 -8.91 28.92
N ASP A 10 -3.06 -9.51 29.08
CA ASP A 10 -3.45 -10.26 30.27
C ASP A 10 -4.46 -11.36 29.88
N PRO A 11 -4.81 -12.30 30.77
CA PRO A 11 -5.74 -13.39 30.42
C PRO A 11 -7.13 -12.92 29.93
N SER A 12 -7.54 -11.69 30.27
CA SER A 12 -8.79 -11.07 29.83
C SER A 12 -8.62 -10.21 28.57
N HIS A 13 -7.40 -9.80 28.23
CA HIS A 13 -7.04 -9.01 27.05
C HIS A 13 -6.04 -9.78 26.18
N PRO A 14 -6.53 -10.60 25.23
CA PRO A 14 -5.66 -11.38 24.37
C PRO A 14 -4.87 -10.47 23.43
N PHE A 15 -3.79 -11.03 22.88
CA PHE A 15 -2.94 -10.33 21.94
C PHE A 15 -3.75 -9.74 20.78
N PRO A 16 -3.57 -8.45 20.45
CA PRO A 16 -4.41 -7.77 19.48
C PRO A 16 -4.13 -8.24 18.06
N ARG A 17 -5.18 -8.18 17.23
CA ARG A 17 -5.04 -8.46 15.79
C ARG A 17 -4.17 -7.38 15.12
N VAL A 18 -2.90 -7.70 14.87
CA VAL A 18 -1.98 -6.81 14.15
C VAL A 18 -2.16 -6.91 12.64
N LEU A 19 -2.27 -5.75 11.99
CA LEU A 19 -2.42 -5.67 10.53
C LEU A 19 -1.13 -6.08 9.82
N ASN A 20 -1.29 -6.70 8.64
CA ASN A 20 -0.15 -7.03 7.79
C ASN A 20 0.73 -5.78 7.53
N LYS A 21 2.05 -5.94 7.71
CA LYS A 21 3.09 -4.94 7.46
C LYS A 21 2.91 -3.63 8.25
N SER A 22 2.10 -3.59 9.31
CA SER A 22 2.00 -2.41 10.19
C SER A 22 3.23 -2.28 11.09
N LEU A 23 3.47 -1.06 11.57
CA LEU A 23 4.47 -0.78 12.59
C LEU A 23 3.78 -0.93 13.95
N ASN A 24 4.33 -1.78 14.80
CA ASN A 24 3.83 -2.03 16.15
C ASN A 24 5.01 -1.99 17.13
N PHE A 25 4.72 -1.86 18.41
CA PHE A 25 5.70 -1.87 19.49
C PHE A 25 5.26 -2.89 20.53
N ALA A 26 6.18 -3.74 20.93
CA ALA A 26 6.03 -4.61 22.08
C ALA A 26 6.73 -3.93 23.26
N VAL A 27 5.98 -3.74 24.34
CA VAL A 27 6.42 -2.98 25.52
C VAL A 27 6.47 -3.95 26.69
N GLU A 28 7.61 -4.09 27.34
CA GLU A 28 7.76 -4.83 28.59
C GLU A 28 7.46 -3.90 29.76
N LEU A 29 6.63 -4.36 30.68
CA LEU A 29 6.08 -3.55 31.77
C LEU A 29 6.32 -4.24 33.12
N GLU A 30 6.44 -3.43 34.16
CA GLU A 30 6.49 -3.86 35.56
C GLU A 30 5.57 -2.99 36.40
N GLY A 31 4.83 -3.61 37.31
CA GLY A 31 3.97 -2.92 38.28
C GLY A 31 2.47 -3.10 38.01
N ARG A 32 1.67 -2.13 38.43
CA ARG A 32 0.22 -2.15 38.33
C ARG A 32 -0.29 -0.85 37.72
N ASP A 33 -1.28 -0.96 36.85
CA ASP A 33 -1.95 0.21 36.29
C ASP A 33 -2.74 0.97 37.35
N ALA A 34 -3.31 2.12 36.97
CA ALA A 34 -4.16 2.94 37.84
C ALA A 34 -5.42 2.21 38.38
N TYR A 35 -5.75 1.03 37.85
CA TYR A 35 -6.87 0.19 38.25
C TYR A 35 -6.41 -1.06 39.05
N GLY A 36 -5.13 -1.16 39.38
CA GLY A 36 -4.56 -2.26 40.15
C GLY A 36 -4.29 -3.54 39.36
N ARG A 37 -4.42 -3.51 38.03
CA ARG A 37 -4.14 -4.66 37.15
C ARG A 37 -2.64 -4.74 36.86
N SER A 38 -2.07 -5.93 36.99
CA SER A 38 -0.71 -6.22 36.54
C SER A 38 -0.73 -6.76 35.11
N SER A 39 0.16 -6.23 34.27
CA SER A 39 0.39 -6.74 32.92
C SER A 39 1.89 -6.62 32.65
N ASP A 40 2.51 -7.73 32.28
CA ASP A 40 3.96 -7.78 32.08
C ASP A 40 4.37 -7.32 30.67
N ALA A 41 3.39 -7.20 29.77
CA ALA A 41 3.61 -6.80 28.39
C ALA A 41 2.42 -6.05 27.80
N ALA A 42 2.68 -5.12 26.88
CA ALA A 42 1.66 -4.43 26.12
C ALA A 42 2.04 -4.28 24.65
N ILE A 43 1.04 -4.18 23.79
CA ILE A 43 1.22 -3.88 22.37
C ILE A 43 0.70 -2.48 22.08
N VAL A 44 1.53 -1.68 21.40
CA VAL A 44 1.15 -0.37 20.90
C VAL A 44 1.18 -0.42 19.37
N GLN A 45 0.05 -0.14 18.73
CA GLN A 45 -0.04 -0.12 17.27
C GLN A 45 0.10 1.31 16.76
N ALA A 46 1.03 1.57 15.86
CA ALA A 46 1.12 2.88 15.23
C ALA A 46 0.05 3.01 14.13
N PRO A 47 -0.93 3.93 14.24
CA PRO A 47 -1.97 4.12 13.24
C PRO A 47 -1.38 4.41 11.86
N ARG A 48 -1.96 3.86 10.78
CA ARG A 48 -1.47 4.09 9.40
C ARG A 48 -1.61 5.54 8.94
N VAL A 49 -2.53 6.30 9.54
CA VAL A 49 -2.74 7.73 9.25
C VAL A 49 -1.55 8.60 9.66
N LEU A 50 -0.74 8.15 10.62
CA LEU A 50 0.43 8.91 11.06
C LEU A 50 1.61 8.75 10.07
N PRO A 51 2.31 9.84 9.73
CA PRO A 51 3.53 9.76 8.93
C PRO A 51 4.58 8.92 9.65
N ARG A 52 5.34 8.11 8.89
CA ARG A 52 6.39 7.24 9.46
C ARG A 52 7.73 7.94 9.57
N VAL A 53 7.93 8.96 8.76
CA VAL A 53 9.06 9.89 8.76
C VAL A 53 8.45 11.28 8.87
N ILE A 54 8.93 12.06 9.81
CA ILE A 54 8.40 13.39 10.13
C ILE A 54 9.54 14.38 9.93
N GLN A 55 9.31 15.42 9.12
CA GLN A 55 10.25 16.52 9.00
C GLN A 55 10.16 17.38 10.26
N LEU A 56 11.29 17.63 10.91
CA LEU A 56 11.36 18.52 12.04
C LEU A 56 11.38 19.99 11.57
N PRO A 57 10.80 20.91 12.36
CA PRO A 57 11.03 22.34 12.21
C PRO A 57 12.53 22.64 12.14
N ARG A 58 12.90 23.62 11.30
CA ARG A 58 14.30 23.95 11.04
C ARG A 58 15.04 24.40 12.31
N GLU A 59 14.31 24.99 13.24
CA GLU A 59 14.83 25.50 14.52
C GLU A 59 15.25 24.39 15.47
N LEU A 60 14.79 23.14 15.25
CA LEU A 60 15.07 21.99 16.09
C LEU A 60 16.17 21.07 15.55
N GLY A 61 16.72 21.36 14.36
CA GLY A 61 17.69 20.49 13.68
C GLY A 61 19.02 21.18 13.37
N ASP A 62 20.10 20.41 13.41
CA ASP A 62 21.46 20.88 13.06
C ASP A 62 21.71 20.94 11.55
N SER A 63 20.68 20.71 10.73
CA SER A 63 20.77 20.60 9.28
C SER A 63 19.54 21.20 8.63
N GLU A 64 19.70 21.67 7.37
CA GLU A 64 18.62 22.26 6.58
C GLU A 64 17.38 21.36 6.49
N TYR A 65 17.60 20.04 6.37
CA TYR A 65 16.56 19.03 6.37
C TYR A 65 16.84 18.04 7.49
N CYS A 66 16.03 18.11 8.55
CA CYS A 66 16.09 17.18 9.66
C CYS A 66 14.80 16.34 9.70
N PHE A 67 14.95 15.04 9.89
CA PHE A 67 13.83 14.10 9.94
C PHE A 67 13.96 13.21 11.15
N VAL A 68 12.82 12.84 11.72
CA VAL A 68 12.73 11.88 12.82
C VAL A 68 11.77 10.75 12.43
N PHE A 69 12.08 9.54 12.87
CA PHE A 69 11.13 8.43 12.71
C PHE A 69 10.02 8.54 13.73
N LEU A 70 8.80 8.18 13.33
CA LEU A 70 7.70 8.00 14.28
C LEU A 70 8.07 6.99 15.38
N SER A 71 8.86 5.96 15.04
CA SER A 71 9.35 4.99 16.01
C SER A 71 10.24 5.61 17.08
N SER A 72 11.10 6.57 16.74
CA SER A 72 11.94 7.27 17.71
C SER A 72 11.09 8.09 18.69
N ILE A 73 10.07 8.80 18.19
CA ILE A 73 9.13 9.54 19.04
C ILE A 73 8.39 8.56 19.97
N LEU A 74 7.93 7.42 19.46
CA LEU A 74 7.24 6.44 20.29
C LEU A 74 8.15 5.80 21.33
N HIS A 75 9.40 5.48 21.01
CA HIS A 75 10.35 4.98 22.00
C HIS A 75 10.56 5.98 23.14
N GLU A 76 10.65 7.27 22.85
CA GLU A 76 10.81 8.32 23.87
C GLU A 76 9.57 8.45 24.76
N PHE A 77 8.38 8.59 24.14
CA PHE A 77 7.15 8.96 24.86
C PHE A 77 6.24 7.78 25.23
N VAL A 78 6.64 6.52 24.97
CA VAL A 78 5.80 5.34 25.27
C VAL A 78 5.40 5.26 26.74
N HIS A 79 6.25 5.72 27.65
CA HIS A 79 6.02 5.69 29.08
C HIS A 79 4.77 6.48 29.50
N GLU A 80 4.43 7.56 28.78
CA GLU A 80 3.23 8.35 29.03
C GLU A 80 1.93 7.56 28.76
N LEU A 81 1.98 6.47 27.99
CA LEU A 81 0.83 5.59 27.73
C LEU A 81 0.51 4.66 28.91
N PHE A 82 1.45 4.49 29.85
CA PHE A 82 1.40 3.47 30.90
C PHE A 82 1.51 4.09 32.30
N ALA A 83 0.56 4.96 32.66
CA ALA A 83 0.54 5.62 33.96
C ALA A 83 0.46 4.60 35.12
N GLY A 84 1.41 4.71 36.07
CA GLY A 84 1.52 3.81 37.24
C GLY A 84 2.38 2.56 37.00
N MET A 85 2.82 2.32 35.77
CA MET A 85 3.68 1.20 35.41
C MET A 85 5.06 1.67 34.97
N LYS A 86 6.06 0.82 35.16
CA LYS A 86 7.43 1.06 34.71
C LYS A 86 7.64 0.35 33.38
N VAL A 87 8.05 1.08 32.36
CA VAL A 87 8.47 0.51 31.07
C VAL A 87 9.90 -0.02 31.22
N LEU A 88 10.08 -1.33 31.04
CA LEU A 88 11.38 -2.00 31.07
C LEU A 88 12.03 -2.02 29.69
N GLY A 89 11.22 -2.12 28.64
CA GLY A 89 11.67 -2.19 27.26
C GLY A 89 10.56 -1.81 26.30
N CYS A 90 10.94 -1.26 25.14
CA CYS A 90 10.03 -0.95 24.06
C CYS A 90 10.71 -1.32 22.75
N TYR A 91 10.11 -2.23 22.00
CA TYR A 91 10.73 -2.84 20.83
C TYR A 91 9.78 -2.75 19.65
N GLN A 92 10.20 -2.05 18.59
CA GLN A 92 9.43 -2.04 17.35
C GLN A 92 9.44 -3.43 16.71
N PHE A 93 8.30 -3.84 16.17
CA PHE A 93 8.17 -5.06 15.40
C PHE A 93 7.17 -4.90 14.25
N ARG A 94 7.30 -5.78 13.25
CA ARG A 94 6.46 -5.84 12.06
C ARG A 94 6.28 -7.28 11.64
N VAL A 95 5.03 -7.64 11.36
CA VAL A 95 4.68 -8.96 10.83
C VAL A 95 4.34 -8.82 9.36
N THR A 96 4.93 -9.69 8.53
CA THR A 96 4.47 -9.91 7.17
C THR A 96 3.64 -11.18 7.12
N ARG A 97 2.47 -11.07 6.51
CA ARG A 97 1.50 -12.15 6.33
C ARG A 97 1.36 -12.50 4.87
N ASN A 98 1.07 -13.78 4.60
CA ASN A 98 0.61 -14.23 3.30
C ASN A 98 -0.65 -13.43 2.92
N SER A 99 -0.68 -12.94 1.68
CA SER A 99 -1.77 -12.13 1.14
C SER A 99 -2.37 -12.73 -0.14
N ASN A 100 -2.01 -13.98 -0.43
CA ASN A 100 -2.61 -14.74 -1.52
C ASN A 100 -4.09 -14.97 -1.22
N LEU A 101 -4.91 -14.74 -2.24
CA LEU A 101 -6.31 -15.13 -2.22
C LEU A 101 -6.37 -16.56 -2.74
N PHE A 102 -6.88 -17.49 -1.93
CA PHE A 102 -7.08 -18.88 -2.35
C PHE A 102 -8.52 -19.03 -2.84
N VAL A 103 -8.75 -18.60 -4.08
CA VAL A 103 -10.06 -18.73 -4.72
C VAL A 103 -9.96 -19.82 -5.77
N ASP A 104 -10.68 -20.92 -5.55
CA ASP A 104 -10.91 -21.92 -6.60
C ASP A 104 -11.82 -21.30 -7.68
N GLU A 105 -11.24 -21.05 -8.85
CA GLU A 105 -11.93 -20.48 -10.01
C GLU A 105 -12.94 -21.46 -10.62
N GLU A 106 -12.64 -22.76 -10.60
CA GLU A 106 -13.45 -23.79 -11.25
C GLU A 106 -14.69 -24.15 -10.43
N ALA A 107 -14.62 -24.03 -9.10
CA ALA A 107 -15.72 -24.37 -8.20
C ALA A 107 -16.75 -23.23 -7.99
N VAL A 108 -16.58 -22.05 -8.60
CA VAL A 108 -17.31 -20.83 -8.21
C VAL A 108 -18.10 -20.23 -9.37
N LYS A 109 -19.42 -20.13 -9.20
CA LYS A 109 -20.33 -19.51 -10.19
C LYS A 109 -20.14 -18.00 -10.34
N ASN A 110 -19.68 -17.30 -9.30
CA ASN A 110 -19.43 -15.86 -9.32
C ASN A 110 -18.11 -15.54 -8.61
N LEU A 111 -17.04 -15.45 -9.39
CA LEU A 111 -15.68 -15.19 -8.91
C LEU A 111 -15.58 -13.84 -8.19
N ARG A 112 -16.26 -12.81 -8.72
CA ARG A 112 -16.25 -11.44 -8.19
C ARG A 112 -16.78 -11.35 -6.76
N THR A 113 -17.95 -11.93 -6.47
CA THR A 113 -18.53 -11.90 -5.11
C THR A 113 -17.63 -12.59 -4.09
N LYS A 114 -16.97 -13.69 -4.48
CA LYS A 114 -16.06 -14.41 -3.59
C LYS A 114 -14.79 -13.62 -3.30
N ILE A 115 -14.18 -13.00 -4.32
CA ILE A 115 -13.02 -12.13 -4.11
C ILE A 115 -13.36 -10.96 -3.18
N GLN A 116 -14.51 -10.30 -3.38
CA GLN A 116 -14.98 -9.21 -2.50
C GLN A 116 -15.08 -9.63 -1.03
N GLY A 117 -15.55 -10.86 -0.75
CA GLY A 117 -15.64 -11.40 0.60
C GLY A 117 -14.29 -11.75 1.24
N GLU A 118 -13.30 -12.14 0.42
CA GLU A 118 -11.94 -12.52 0.87
C GLU A 118 -11.00 -11.32 1.05
N LEU A 119 -11.24 -10.21 0.34
CA LEU A 119 -10.38 -9.02 0.38
C LEU A 119 -10.10 -8.48 1.80
N PRO A 120 -11.09 -8.36 2.71
CA PRO A 120 -10.82 -7.95 4.09
C PRO A 120 -9.93 -8.93 4.87
N GLN A 121 -10.01 -10.22 4.56
CA GLN A 121 -9.26 -11.27 5.24
C GLN A 121 -7.78 -11.27 4.87
N ARG A 122 -7.40 -10.67 3.73
CA ARG A 122 -6.01 -10.54 3.27
C ARG A 122 -5.06 -9.97 4.32
N HIS A 123 -5.54 -9.07 5.18
CA HIS A 123 -4.73 -8.48 6.23
C HIS A 123 -4.43 -9.43 7.40
N PHE A 124 -5.09 -10.59 7.44
CA PHE A 124 -5.10 -11.54 8.54
C PHE A 124 -4.68 -12.95 8.14
N GLY A 125 -4.12 -13.14 6.93
CA GLY A 125 -3.54 -14.43 6.52
C GLY A 125 -2.38 -14.85 7.43
N ASP A 126 -1.85 -16.05 7.19
CA ASP A 126 -0.78 -16.62 8.02
C ASP A 126 0.44 -15.72 8.07
N ALA A 127 1.02 -15.58 9.27
CA ALA A 127 2.29 -14.90 9.41
C ALA A 127 3.38 -15.73 8.73
N VAL A 128 4.28 -15.05 8.01
CA VAL A 128 5.39 -15.69 7.28
C VAL A 128 6.74 -15.06 7.59
N ARG A 129 6.74 -13.91 8.27
CA ARG A 129 7.96 -13.22 8.67
C ARG A 129 7.69 -12.30 9.84
N LEU A 130 8.58 -12.34 10.83
CA LEU A 130 8.61 -11.41 11.95
C LEU A 130 9.90 -10.59 11.89
N GLU A 131 9.77 -9.28 11.81
CA GLU A 131 10.88 -8.33 11.90
C GLU A 131 10.81 -7.65 13.28
N VAL A 132 11.88 -7.70 14.06
CA VAL A 132 11.99 -7.06 15.39
C VAL A 132 13.22 -6.16 15.46
N ALA A 133 13.22 -5.20 16.37
CA ALA A 133 14.41 -4.44 16.69
C ALA A 133 15.54 -5.35 17.18
N ASN A 134 16.79 -5.06 16.83
CA ASN A 134 17.94 -5.87 17.23
C ASN A 134 18.13 -5.96 18.76
N ASN A 135 17.67 -4.95 19.50
CA ASN A 135 17.70 -4.90 20.96
C ASN A 135 16.47 -5.54 21.62
N CYS A 136 15.56 -6.16 20.85
CA CYS A 136 14.43 -6.90 21.39
C CYS A 136 14.90 -8.06 22.28
N SER A 137 14.37 -8.12 23.50
CA SER A 137 14.72 -9.17 24.47
C SER A 137 14.41 -10.56 23.90
N GLU A 138 15.13 -11.58 24.39
CA GLU A 138 14.88 -12.95 23.94
C GLU A 138 13.47 -13.40 24.34
N ALA A 139 13.07 -13.12 25.58
CA ALA A 139 11.74 -13.44 26.10
C ALA A 139 10.61 -12.83 25.25
N MET A 140 10.73 -11.54 24.88
CA MET A 140 9.74 -10.89 24.02
C MET A 140 9.76 -11.45 22.60
N THR A 141 10.95 -11.80 22.09
CA THR A 141 11.09 -12.40 20.76
C THR A 141 10.42 -13.77 20.68
N GLU A 142 10.70 -14.64 21.66
CA GLU A 142 10.05 -15.95 21.78
C GLU A 142 8.54 -15.83 21.96
N PHE A 143 8.08 -14.87 22.78
CA PHE A 143 6.67 -14.56 22.95
C PHE A 143 5.99 -14.20 21.62
N LEU A 144 6.59 -13.31 20.83
CA LEU A 144 6.06 -12.91 19.53
C LEU A 144 6.09 -14.07 18.52
N LEU A 145 7.17 -14.86 18.48
CA LEU A 145 7.26 -16.04 17.62
C LEU A 145 6.17 -17.07 17.93
N GLY A 146 5.99 -17.39 19.22
CA GLY A 146 4.92 -18.29 19.68
C GLY A 146 3.53 -17.76 19.33
N HIS A 147 3.28 -16.47 19.52
CA HIS A 147 1.99 -15.87 19.18
C HIS A 147 1.67 -15.93 17.68
N PHE A 148 2.67 -15.71 16.83
CA PHE A 148 2.49 -15.74 15.38
C PHE A 148 2.66 -17.14 14.76
N ASN A 149 2.90 -18.17 15.57
CA ASN A 149 3.20 -19.53 15.12
C ASN A 149 4.36 -19.56 14.10
N LEU A 150 5.42 -18.83 14.42
CA LEU A 150 6.62 -18.67 13.60
C LEU A 150 7.82 -19.34 14.27
N THR A 151 8.84 -19.66 13.46
CA THR A 151 10.10 -20.21 13.92
C THR A 151 11.22 -19.17 13.83
N GLU A 152 12.39 -19.49 14.39
CA GLU A 152 13.58 -18.63 14.30
C GLU A 152 14.00 -18.35 12.84
N ARG A 153 13.69 -19.25 11.90
CA ARG A 153 13.97 -19.05 10.47
C ARG A 153 13.15 -17.92 9.83
N ASP A 154 12.02 -17.58 10.45
CA ASP A 154 11.11 -16.54 10.01
C ASP A 154 11.40 -15.20 10.71
N LEU A 155 12.35 -15.19 11.67
CA LEU A 155 12.75 -14.04 12.47
C LEU A 155 13.87 -13.23 11.81
N TYR A 156 13.67 -11.91 11.78
CA TYR A 156 14.64 -10.96 11.26
C TYR A 156 14.88 -9.87 12.30
N ARG A 157 16.08 -9.88 12.90
CA ARG A 157 16.52 -8.82 13.83
C ARG A 157 17.13 -7.68 13.03
N VAL A 158 16.56 -6.48 13.17
CA VAL A 158 16.91 -5.32 12.34
C VAL A 158 17.66 -4.28 13.16
N ALA A 159 18.84 -3.90 12.69
CA ALA A 159 19.58 -2.74 13.19
C ALA A 159 19.02 -1.46 12.55
N GLY A 160 17.97 -0.89 13.17
CA GLY A 160 17.26 0.29 12.66
C GLY A 160 15.76 0.04 12.46
N PRO A 161 15.07 0.83 11.60
CA PRO A 161 13.63 0.72 11.43
C PRO A 161 13.22 -0.55 10.65
N VAL A 162 12.20 -1.26 11.12
CA VAL A 162 11.63 -2.47 10.49
C VAL A 162 10.92 -2.23 9.14
N ASN A 163 10.99 -1.01 8.58
CA ASN A 163 10.37 -0.66 7.31
C ASN A 163 11.05 0.52 6.60
N LEU A 164 12.23 0.28 6.03
CA LEU A 164 13.01 1.30 5.30
C LEU A 164 12.29 1.88 4.07
N VAL A 165 11.34 1.16 3.47
CA VAL A 165 10.56 1.65 2.31
C VAL A 165 9.86 2.99 2.61
N ARG A 166 9.58 3.27 3.89
CA ARG A 166 8.97 4.55 4.30
C ARG A 166 9.87 5.77 4.08
N LEU A 167 11.18 5.57 3.90
CA LEU A 167 12.12 6.64 3.54
C LEU A 167 12.04 7.05 2.07
N MET A 168 11.36 6.27 1.21
CA MET A 168 11.28 6.57 -0.23
C MET A 168 10.63 7.92 -0.55
N GLN A 169 9.85 8.50 0.38
CA GLN A 169 9.22 9.82 0.22
C GLN A 169 10.16 10.97 0.59
N VAL A 170 11.24 10.71 1.34
CA VAL A 170 12.16 11.76 1.81
C VAL A 170 12.78 12.56 0.67
N PRO A 171 13.24 11.95 -0.45
CA PRO A 171 13.76 12.72 -1.57
C PRO A 171 12.78 13.76 -2.14
N ASP A 172 11.47 13.53 -2.05
CA ASP A 172 10.47 14.48 -2.57
C ASP A 172 10.32 15.73 -1.68
N TRP A 173 10.72 15.64 -0.40
CA TRP A 173 10.64 16.74 0.58
C TRP A 173 11.91 17.60 0.64
N VAL A 174 12.96 17.21 -0.06
CA VAL A 174 14.29 17.83 0.02
C VAL A 174 14.63 18.53 -1.30
N MET A 175 14.97 19.83 -1.28
CA MET A 175 15.35 20.59 -2.49
C MET A 175 16.84 20.45 -2.79
N ARG A 176 17.28 19.22 -3.08
CA ARG A 176 18.68 18.89 -3.39
C ARG A 176 18.80 18.20 -4.74
N ASP A 177 18.58 18.95 -5.81
CA ASP A 177 18.62 18.43 -7.19
C ASP A 177 19.98 17.81 -7.55
N ASN A 178 21.06 18.27 -6.91
CA ASN A 178 22.39 17.70 -7.06
C ASN A 178 22.52 16.25 -6.52
N LEU A 179 21.55 15.79 -5.71
CA LEU A 179 21.46 14.43 -5.17
C LEU A 179 20.33 13.61 -5.81
N LYS A 180 19.59 14.20 -6.77
CA LYS A 180 18.47 13.54 -7.46
C LYS A 180 18.86 13.17 -8.87
N PHE A 181 18.19 12.15 -9.42
CA PHE A 181 18.23 11.91 -10.85
C PHE A 181 17.66 13.13 -11.58
N LYS A 182 18.29 13.50 -12.71
CA LYS A 182 17.77 14.57 -13.55
C LYS A 182 16.35 14.19 -14.03
N PRO A 183 15.37 15.10 -13.93
CA PRO A 183 14.04 14.84 -14.48
C PRO A 183 14.14 14.44 -15.95
N PHE A 184 13.51 13.34 -16.30
CA PHE A 184 13.41 12.88 -17.67
C PHE A 184 12.00 13.18 -18.18
N LYS A 185 11.89 13.95 -19.26
CA LYS A 185 10.61 14.21 -19.94
C LYS A 185 10.48 13.26 -21.13
N PRO A 186 9.53 12.31 -21.10
CA PRO A 186 9.32 11.41 -22.23
C PRO A 186 8.97 12.20 -23.51
N GLY A 187 9.54 11.77 -24.64
CA GLY A 187 9.27 12.38 -25.93
C GLY A 187 7.98 11.85 -26.58
N THR A 188 7.57 12.49 -27.68
CA THR A 188 6.51 11.98 -28.55
C THR A 188 7.14 11.52 -29.87
N PRO A 189 6.80 10.34 -30.42
CA PRO A 189 7.29 9.90 -31.72
C PRO A 189 7.02 10.93 -32.83
N LYS A 190 7.96 11.10 -33.77
CA LYS A 190 7.83 12.07 -34.88
C LYS A 190 6.55 11.87 -35.71
N ALA A 191 6.12 10.61 -35.89
CA ALA A 191 4.89 10.28 -36.60
C ALA A 191 3.63 10.90 -35.97
N LEU A 192 3.65 11.10 -34.64
CA LEU A 192 2.53 11.63 -33.87
C LEU A 192 2.62 13.15 -33.65
N GLN A 193 3.80 13.74 -33.80
CA GLN A 193 3.99 15.20 -33.59
C GLN A 193 3.25 16.06 -34.61
N LYS A 194 2.95 15.53 -35.81
CA LYS A 194 2.37 16.28 -36.92
C LYS A 194 0.89 16.00 -37.17
N SER A 195 0.33 14.99 -36.51
CA SER A 195 -1.06 14.59 -36.72
C SER A 195 -1.88 14.87 -35.47
N SER A 196 -2.94 15.66 -35.60
CA SER A 196 -3.96 15.80 -34.55
C SER A 196 -4.91 14.60 -34.51
N ASN A 197 -4.98 13.82 -35.59
CA ASN A 197 -5.82 12.63 -35.70
C ASN A 197 -4.95 11.36 -35.61
N LEU A 198 -5.13 10.59 -34.54
CA LEU A 198 -4.33 9.39 -34.32
C LEU A 198 -4.69 8.27 -35.30
N PHE A 199 -5.95 8.20 -35.75
CA PHE A 199 -6.38 7.22 -36.75
C PHE A 199 -5.69 7.45 -38.10
N GLU A 200 -5.52 8.72 -38.51
CA GLU A 200 -4.79 9.05 -39.73
C GLU A 200 -3.31 8.72 -39.63
N ALA A 201 -2.69 9.00 -38.48
CA ALA A 201 -1.30 8.66 -38.23
C ALA A 201 -1.07 7.14 -38.31
N ILE A 202 -1.95 6.35 -37.70
CA ILE A 202 -1.90 4.88 -37.73
C ILE A 202 -2.15 4.34 -39.15
N ARG A 203 -3.09 4.92 -39.90
CA ARG A 203 -3.31 4.55 -41.31
C ARG A 203 -2.09 4.81 -42.20
N GLY A 204 -1.25 5.79 -41.85
CA GLY A 204 -0.01 6.10 -42.55
C GLY A 204 1.13 5.11 -42.31
N GLY A 205 1.05 4.27 -41.28
CA GLY A 205 2.04 3.24 -40.96
C GLY A 205 2.07 2.87 -39.46
N ASP A 206 2.70 1.74 -39.15
CA ASP A 206 2.82 1.24 -37.78
C ASP A 206 3.59 2.22 -36.87
N ILE A 207 3.11 2.36 -35.62
CA ILE A 207 3.67 3.27 -34.63
C ILE A 207 4.10 2.47 -33.40
N LEU A 208 5.41 2.46 -33.13
CA LEU A 208 5.98 1.85 -31.93
C LEU A 208 6.22 2.90 -30.84
N LEU A 209 5.74 2.61 -29.63
CA LEU A 209 6.04 3.38 -28.42
C LEU A 209 7.01 2.60 -27.52
N HIS A 210 8.11 3.25 -27.12
CA HIS A 210 9.10 2.69 -26.20
C HIS A 210 9.04 3.44 -24.85
N HIS A 211 8.32 2.87 -23.90
CA HIS A 211 8.23 3.39 -22.53
C HIS A 211 9.45 2.97 -21.69
N PRO A 212 9.92 3.82 -20.75
CA PRO A 212 9.39 5.13 -20.37
C PRO A 212 9.93 6.31 -21.22
N TYR A 213 10.71 6.05 -22.28
CA TYR A 213 11.35 7.09 -23.09
C TYR A 213 10.38 7.94 -23.91
N GLN A 214 9.25 7.34 -24.29
CA GLN A 214 8.15 7.99 -24.99
C GLN A 214 6.90 8.04 -24.10
N SER A 215 6.13 9.11 -24.25
CA SER A 215 4.93 9.36 -23.47
C SER A 215 3.86 8.30 -23.72
N PHE A 216 3.11 7.96 -22.68
CA PHE A 216 1.92 7.11 -22.76
C PHE A 216 0.67 7.89 -23.23
N ASN A 217 0.72 9.22 -23.25
CA ASN A 217 -0.39 10.08 -23.64
C ASN A 217 -1.06 9.72 -24.98
N PRO A 218 -0.33 9.32 -26.05
CA PRO A 218 -0.99 8.93 -27.30
C PRO A 218 -1.99 7.79 -27.16
N ILE A 219 -1.79 6.88 -26.19
CA ILE A 219 -2.74 5.79 -25.92
C ILE A 219 -4.01 6.32 -25.25
N ILE A 220 -3.86 7.29 -24.34
CA ILE A 220 -4.98 7.96 -23.69
C ILE A 220 -5.79 8.76 -24.73
N GLU A 221 -5.10 9.58 -25.53
CA GLU A 221 -5.70 10.37 -26.61
C GLU A 221 -6.41 9.48 -27.65
N LEU A 222 -5.85 8.31 -27.98
CA LEU A 222 -6.48 7.37 -28.91
C LEU A 222 -7.84 6.89 -28.37
N LEU A 223 -7.91 6.54 -27.09
CA LEU A 223 -9.17 6.12 -26.47
C LEU A 223 -10.16 7.27 -26.32
N GLU A 224 -9.70 8.47 -25.99
CA GLU A 224 -10.55 9.66 -25.93
C GLU A 224 -11.16 9.99 -27.31
N GLN A 225 -10.34 10.00 -28.37
CA GLN A 225 -10.83 10.18 -29.74
C GLN A 225 -11.80 9.06 -30.11
N SER A 226 -11.45 7.82 -29.80
CA SER A 226 -12.31 6.64 -30.06
C SER A 226 -13.65 6.71 -29.33
N ALA A 227 -13.70 7.32 -28.15
CA ALA A 227 -14.94 7.47 -27.39
C ALA A 227 -15.91 8.48 -28.04
N THR A 228 -15.42 9.46 -28.80
CA THR A 228 -16.25 10.55 -29.37
C THR A 228 -16.43 10.47 -30.89
N ASP A 229 -15.54 9.80 -31.62
CA ASP A 229 -15.59 9.74 -33.08
C ASP A 229 -16.84 8.96 -33.55
N PRO A 230 -17.73 9.56 -34.37
CA PRO A 230 -18.94 8.90 -34.85
C PRO A 230 -18.66 7.68 -35.75
N GLN A 231 -17.47 7.57 -36.33
CA GLN A 231 -17.08 6.43 -37.18
C GLN A 231 -16.61 5.22 -36.37
N VAL A 232 -16.31 5.38 -35.08
CA VAL A 232 -15.92 4.26 -34.22
C VAL A 232 -17.15 3.53 -33.72
N VAL A 233 -17.28 2.27 -34.13
CA VAL A 233 -18.42 1.40 -33.79
C VAL A 233 -18.17 0.60 -32.53
N ALA A 234 -16.94 0.12 -32.32
CA ALA A 234 -16.60 -0.78 -31.21
C ALA A 234 -15.19 -0.51 -30.65
N ILE A 235 -15.01 -0.78 -29.36
CA ILE A 235 -13.71 -0.73 -28.66
C ILE A 235 -13.54 -2.02 -27.86
N LYS A 236 -12.47 -2.77 -28.13
CA LYS A 236 -12.14 -3.99 -27.39
C LYS A 236 -10.79 -3.83 -26.70
N MET A 237 -10.73 -4.09 -25.40
CA MET A 237 -9.51 -3.88 -24.62
C MET A 237 -9.34 -4.94 -23.53
N THR A 238 -8.10 -5.34 -23.27
CA THR A 238 -7.74 -6.14 -22.10
C THR A 238 -7.06 -5.26 -21.07
N VAL A 239 -7.53 -5.35 -19.84
CA VAL A 239 -7.10 -4.51 -18.73
C VAL A 239 -6.63 -5.42 -17.61
N TYR A 240 -5.30 -5.47 -17.44
CA TYR A 240 -4.70 -6.30 -16.41
C TYR A 240 -4.74 -5.62 -15.04
N ARG A 241 -4.30 -4.36 -14.95
CA ARG A 241 -4.25 -3.60 -13.69
C ARG A 241 -4.74 -2.19 -13.91
N THR A 242 -5.56 -1.72 -12.98
CA THR A 242 -6.06 -0.34 -12.98
C THR A 242 -5.82 0.30 -11.63
N GLY A 243 -5.37 1.56 -11.66
CA GLY A 243 -5.48 2.40 -10.48
C GLY A 243 -6.93 2.73 -10.17
N THR A 244 -7.18 3.19 -8.94
CA THR A 244 -8.49 3.70 -8.51
C THR A 244 -9.01 4.83 -9.42
N ASP A 245 -8.10 5.63 -9.97
CA ASP A 245 -8.39 6.77 -10.84
C ASP A 245 -7.77 6.58 -12.23
N SER A 246 -8.28 5.61 -12.99
CA SER A 246 -7.80 5.31 -14.34
C SER A 246 -8.52 6.15 -15.40
N VAL A 247 -7.79 7.08 -16.04
CA VAL A 247 -8.28 7.87 -17.18
C VAL A 247 -8.73 6.96 -18.33
N LEU A 248 -8.01 5.86 -18.58
CA LEU A 248 -8.35 4.88 -19.62
C LEU A 248 -9.76 4.31 -19.38
N MET A 249 -10.07 3.94 -18.14
CA MET A 249 -11.37 3.37 -17.78
C MET A 249 -12.50 4.39 -17.90
N GLN A 250 -12.25 5.66 -17.57
CA GLN A 250 -13.21 6.74 -17.76
C GLN A 250 -13.52 6.95 -19.25
N SER A 251 -12.51 6.88 -20.12
CA SER A 251 -12.71 6.96 -21.58
C SER A 251 -13.53 5.79 -22.13
N LEU A 252 -13.31 4.57 -21.63
CA LEU A 252 -14.11 3.39 -21.99
C LEU A 252 -15.57 3.51 -21.55
N LEU A 253 -15.82 3.98 -20.32
CA LEU A 253 -17.17 4.27 -19.84
C LEU A 253 -17.88 5.29 -20.75
N ARG A 254 -17.18 6.37 -21.10
CA ARG A 254 -17.72 7.41 -21.99
C ARG A 254 -18.04 6.87 -23.38
N ALA A 255 -17.20 5.98 -23.91
CA ALA A 255 -17.44 5.33 -25.20
C ALA A 255 -18.73 4.50 -25.17
N ALA A 256 -18.94 3.70 -24.12
CA ALA A 256 -20.16 2.91 -23.94
C ALA A 256 -21.40 3.80 -23.80
N GLN A 257 -21.32 4.87 -23.00
CA GLN A 257 -22.39 5.87 -22.86
C GLN A 257 -22.74 6.57 -24.18
N ASN A 258 -21.76 6.73 -25.07
CA ASN A 258 -21.96 7.26 -26.42
C ASN A 258 -22.51 6.22 -27.42
N GLY A 259 -22.91 5.04 -26.95
CA GLY A 259 -23.55 3.99 -27.76
C GLY A 259 -22.58 3.13 -28.55
N LYS A 260 -21.28 3.13 -28.22
CA LYS A 260 -20.29 2.27 -28.85
C LYS A 260 -20.31 0.88 -28.23
N GLU A 261 -20.07 -0.16 -29.03
CA GLU A 261 -19.92 -1.52 -28.52
C GLU A 261 -18.56 -1.65 -27.82
N VAL A 262 -18.56 -1.53 -26.50
CA VAL A 262 -17.35 -1.68 -25.69
C VAL A 262 -17.28 -3.10 -25.14
N THR A 263 -16.11 -3.74 -25.23
CA THR A 263 -15.85 -5.04 -24.61
C THR A 263 -14.54 -4.97 -23.85
N VAL A 264 -14.58 -5.14 -22.53
CA VAL A 264 -13.38 -5.08 -21.69
C VAL A 264 -13.16 -6.40 -20.96
N VAL A 265 -11.98 -7.00 -21.13
CA VAL A 265 -11.55 -8.15 -20.33
C VAL A 265 -10.74 -7.62 -19.15
N VAL A 266 -11.27 -7.74 -17.94
CA VAL A 266 -10.62 -7.29 -16.71
C VAL A 266 -10.10 -8.49 -15.93
N GLU A 267 -8.81 -8.50 -15.58
CA GLU A 267 -8.22 -9.53 -14.73
C GLU A 267 -8.55 -9.28 -13.25
N LEU A 268 -9.59 -9.95 -12.74
CA LEU A 268 -10.06 -9.74 -11.37
C LEU A 268 -9.07 -10.20 -10.29
N MET A 269 -8.15 -11.11 -10.61
CA MET A 269 -7.14 -11.62 -9.68
C MET A 269 -5.78 -10.92 -9.79
N ALA A 270 -5.73 -9.75 -10.44
CA ALA A 270 -4.51 -8.98 -10.51
C ALA A 270 -4.02 -8.61 -9.10
N ARG A 271 -2.87 -9.17 -8.71
CA ARG A 271 -2.35 -9.09 -7.34
C ARG A 271 -2.28 -7.66 -6.83
N PHE A 272 -3.01 -7.39 -5.75
CA PHE A 272 -3.13 -6.11 -5.04
C PHE A 272 -3.97 -5.03 -5.72
N ASP A 273 -4.50 -5.30 -6.92
CA ASP A 273 -5.35 -4.39 -7.69
C ASP A 273 -6.80 -4.91 -7.81
N GLU A 274 -7.14 -6.00 -7.10
CA GLU A 274 -8.43 -6.69 -7.25
C GLU A 274 -9.61 -5.81 -6.89
N GLU A 275 -9.51 -5.02 -5.81
CA GLU A 275 -10.58 -4.10 -5.39
C GLU A 275 -10.87 -3.04 -6.46
N ALA A 276 -9.82 -2.45 -7.03
CA ALA A 276 -9.94 -1.47 -8.10
C ALA A 276 -10.52 -2.10 -9.37
N ASN A 277 -10.00 -3.26 -9.77
CA ASN A 277 -10.48 -3.99 -10.95
C ASN A 277 -11.96 -4.40 -10.81
N ILE A 278 -12.38 -4.86 -9.63
CA ILE A 278 -13.80 -5.18 -9.35
C ILE A 278 -14.67 -3.92 -9.42
N GLY A 279 -14.22 -2.81 -8.84
CA GLY A 279 -14.94 -1.53 -8.90
C GLY A 279 -15.13 -1.06 -10.34
N TRP A 280 -14.10 -1.18 -11.17
CA TRP A 280 -14.15 -0.83 -12.59
C TRP A 280 -15.02 -1.76 -13.42
N ALA A 281 -14.94 -3.07 -13.22
CA ALA A 281 -15.81 -4.04 -13.88
C ALA A 281 -17.29 -3.75 -13.59
N THR A 282 -17.61 -3.43 -12.33
CA THR A 282 -18.97 -3.01 -11.92
C THR A 282 -19.47 -1.82 -12.74
N LYS A 283 -18.67 -0.75 -12.80
CA LYS A 283 -19.06 0.49 -13.50
C LYS A 283 -19.22 0.28 -15.01
N LEU A 284 -18.39 -0.57 -15.62
CA LEU A 284 -18.48 -0.90 -17.04
C LEU A 284 -19.77 -1.68 -17.36
N GLU A 285 -20.09 -2.71 -16.57
CA GLU A 285 -21.34 -3.48 -16.73
C GLU A 285 -22.58 -2.58 -16.61
N GLU A 286 -22.58 -1.61 -15.68
CA GLU A 286 -23.68 -0.66 -15.48
C GLU A 286 -23.97 0.22 -16.71
N VAL A 287 -22.96 0.49 -17.54
CA VAL A 287 -23.12 1.26 -18.80
C VAL A 287 -23.22 0.37 -20.03
N GLY A 288 -23.35 -0.95 -19.85
CA GLY A 288 -23.55 -1.92 -20.93
C GLY A 288 -22.28 -2.29 -21.71
N ALA A 289 -21.10 -2.12 -21.10
CA ALA A 289 -19.80 -2.56 -21.62
C ALA A 289 -19.43 -3.99 -21.18
#